data_AF-A0A1F8DQU3-F1
#
_entry.id   AF-A0A1F8DQU3-F1
#
_cell.length_a   1.000
_cell.length_b   1.000
_cell.length_c   1.000
_cell.angle_alpha   90.00
_cell.angle_beta   90.00
_cell.angle_gamma   90.00
#
_symmetry.space_group_name_H-M   'P 1'
#
loop_
_entity.id
_entity.type
_entity.pdbx_description
1 polymer ?
#
loop_
_entity_poly.entity_id
_entity_poly.type
_entity_poly.pdbx_seq_one_letter_code
_entity_poly.pdbx_strand_id
1 'polypeptide(L)'
;MAGNPVLDWIFMLGLLLIGVAMILGIGVRIAGYAGALMMFLMYLAGFLPPEHNPFLDEHLINLVLFLFLALSDSGRYIGLGNWWSNLKVVQRYGFLK
;
A
#
# COMPACT_ATOMS: atom_id res chain seq x y z
N MET A 1 16.28 19.08 2.00
CA MET A 1 17.37 18.16 2.42
C MET A 1 17.47 17.10 1.35
N ALA A 2 18.66 16.84 0.80
CA ALA A 2 18.84 15.81 -0.22
C ALA A 2 18.35 14.47 0.34
N GLY A 3 17.38 13.85 -0.33
CA GLY A 3 16.91 12.51 -0.02
C GLY A 3 18.09 11.56 -0.04
N ASN A 4 18.19 10.70 0.97
CA ASN A 4 19.18 9.65 0.93
C ASN A 4 18.84 8.77 -0.28
N PRO A 5 19.70 8.65 -1.31
CA PRO A 5 19.36 7.93 -2.54
C PRO A 5 19.02 6.46 -2.28
N VAL A 6 19.48 5.89 -1.17
CA VAL A 6 19.10 4.55 -0.70
C VAL A 6 17.63 4.51 -0.27
N LEU A 7 17.16 5.51 0.47
CA LEU A 7 15.75 5.61 0.87
C LEU A 7 14.86 5.83 -0.34
N ASP A 8 15.27 6.67 -1.28
CA ASP A 8 14.51 6.93 -2.51
C ASP A 8 14.36 5.65 -3.35
N TRP A 9 15.42 4.84 -3.46
CA TRP A 9 15.37 3.55 -4.14
C TRP A 9 14.48 2.52 -3.46
N ILE A 10 14.57 2.40 -2.12
CA ILE A 10 13.72 1.49 -1.35
C ILE A 10 12.26 1.93 -1.45
N PHE A 11 12.00 3.24 -1.46
CA PHE A 11 10.68 3.81 -1.65
C PHE A 11 10.12 3.48 -3.04
N MET A 12 10.91 3.67 -4.11
CA MET A 12 10.51 3.27 -5.47
C MET A 12 10.23 1.78 -5.59
N LEU A 13 11.07 0.92 -5.01
CA LEU A 13 10.85 -0.52 -4.97
C LEU A 13 9.60 -0.90 -4.17
N GLY A 14 9.35 -0.22 -3.04
CA GLY A 14 8.15 -0.40 -2.23
C GLY A 14 6.89 -0.10 -3.01
N LEU A 15 6.84 1.05 -3.69
CA LEU A 15 5.70 1.42 -4.55
C LEU A 15 5.50 0.43 -5.69
N LEU A 16 6.58 -0.02 -6.33
CA LEU A 16 6.51 -0.99 -7.42
C LEU A 16 5.95 -2.33 -6.91
N LEU A 17 6.42 -2.82 -5.77
CA LEU A 17 5.93 -4.06 -5.17
C LEU A 17 4.47 -3.96 -4.75
N ILE A 18 4.05 -2.83 -4.15
CA ILE A 18 2.65 -2.59 -3.78
C ILE A 18 1.77 -2.54 -5.04
N GLY A 19 2.19 -1.79 -6.07
CA GLY A 19 1.46 -1.70 -7.33
C GLY A 19 1.32 -3.04 -8.04
N VAL A 20 2.41 -3.81 -8.14
CA VAL A 20 2.41 -5.16 -8.72
C VAL A 20 1.52 -6.11 -7.91
N ALA A 21 1.60 -6.08 -6.59
CA ALA A 21 0.77 -6.90 -5.71
C ALA A 21 -0.73 -6.57 -5.87
N MET A 22 -1.09 -5.28 -5.98
CA MET A 22 -2.46 -4.85 -6.19
C MET A 22 -2.98 -5.19 -7.59
N ILE A 23 -2.17 -5.01 -8.64
CA ILE A 23 -2.55 -5.35 -10.03
C ILE A 23 -2.72 -6.86 -10.19
N LEU A 24 -1.83 -7.67 -9.61
CA LEU A 24 -1.90 -9.13 -9.68
C LEU A 24 -2.97 -9.71 -8.74
N GLY A 25 -3.47 -8.93 -7.78
CA GLY A 25 -4.42 -9.37 -6.76
C GLY A 25 -3.80 -10.31 -5.72
N ILE A 26 -2.48 -10.28 -5.55
CA ILE A 26 -1.74 -11.18 -4.66
C ILE A 26 -1.42 -10.44 -3.35
N GLY A 27 -1.99 -10.89 -2.23
CA GLY A 27 -1.71 -10.30 -0.91
C GLY A 27 -2.20 -8.85 -0.78
N VAL A 28 -3.38 -8.55 -1.33
CA VAL A 28 -3.92 -7.18 -1.41
C VAL A 28 -4.07 -6.53 -0.04
N ARG A 29 -4.39 -7.31 1.01
CA ARG A 29 -4.39 -6.81 2.39
C ARG A 29 -3.02 -6.28 2.81
N ILE A 30 -1.97 -7.06 2.58
CA ILE A 30 -0.59 -6.68 2.95
C ILE A 30 -0.13 -5.49 2.13
N ALA A 31 -0.36 -5.52 0.81
CA ALA A 31 -0.02 -4.41 -0.08
C ALA A 31 -0.76 -3.12 0.32
N GLY A 32 -2.04 -3.21 0.67
CA GLY A 32 -2.83 -2.08 1.13
C GLY A 32 -2.39 -1.54 2.50
N TYR A 33 -2.06 -2.40 3.47
CA TYR A 33 -1.47 -1.96 4.73
C TYR A 33 -0.08 -1.35 4.54
N ALA A 34 0.75 -1.92 3.68
CA ALA A 34 2.08 -1.40 3.36
C ALA A 34 1.97 -0.03 2.67
N GLY A 35 1.07 0.13 1.69
CA GLY A 35 0.78 1.40 1.03
C GLY A 35 0.22 2.45 1.99
N ALA A 36 -0.73 2.08 2.85
CA ALA A 36 -1.26 2.98 3.88
C ALA A 36 -0.17 3.44 4.87
N LEU A 37 0.69 2.52 5.31
CA LEU A 37 1.81 2.83 6.22
C LEU A 37 2.84 3.74 5.53
N MET A 38 3.10 3.52 4.24
CA MET A 38 3.98 4.37 3.44
C MET A 38 3.43 5.79 3.31
N MET A 39 2.14 5.95 2.97
CA MET A 39 1.50 7.27 2.91
C MET A 39 1.46 7.95 4.28
N PHE A 40 1.29 7.18 5.37
CA PHE A 40 1.36 7.70 6.74
C PHE A 40 2.76 8.25 7.09
N LEU A 41 3.81 7.50 6.74
CA LEU A 41 5.19 7.93 6.93
C LEU A 41 5.53 9.17 6.10
N MET A 42 5.03 9.25 4.86
CA MET A 42 5.17 10.45 4.03
C MET A 42 4.45 11.65 4.61
N TYR A 43 3.23 11.46 5.13
CA TYR A 43 2.49 12.51 5.83
C TYR A 43 3.25 13.03 7.05
N LEU A 44 3.81 12.12 7.86
CA LEU A 44 4.66 12.50 9.01
C LEU A 44 5.94 13.23 8.58
N ALA A 45 6.55 12.83 7.46
CA ALA A 45 7.74 13.48 6.92
C ALA A 45 7.45 14.86 6.29
N GLY A 46 6.31 15.01 5.63
CA GLY A 46 5.85 16.26 4.98
C GLY A 46 5.40 17.35 5.96
N PHE A 47 5.24 17.02 7.25
CA PHE A 47 4.88 17.99 8.28
C PHE A 47 5.97 19.08 8.53
N LEU A 48 7.17 18.91 7.97
CA LEU A 48 8.33 19.77 8.20
C LEU A 48 9.05 20.08 6.87
N PRO A 49 8.42 20.80 5.90
CA PRO A 49 7.95 22.19 6.03
C PRO A 49 6.52 22.39 5.47
N PRO A 50 5.58 22.99 6.21
CA PRO A 50 4.20 23.10 5.77
C PRO A 50 4.06 24.20 4.70
N GLU A 51 4.18 23.85 3.43
CA GLU A 51 3.78 24.74 2.33
C GLU A 51 2.29 24.61 1.95
N HIS A 52 1.58 23.54 2.37
CA HIS A 52 0.15 23.32 2.09
C HIS A 52 -0.64 22.85 3.33
N ASN A 53 -1.98 22.95 3.25
CA ASN A 53 -2.94 22.72 4.34
C ASN A 53 -2.72 21.37 5.08
N PRO A 54 -2.34 21.38 6.39
CA PRO A 54 -1.95 20.19 7.16
C PRO A 54 -3.04 19.13 7.37
N PHE A 55 -4.30 19.43 7.04
CA PHE A 55 -5.45 18.63 7.46
C PHE A 55 -6.06 17.80 6.32
N LEU A 56 -5.87 18.21 5.06
CA LEU A 56 -6.37 17.54 3.86
C LEU A 56 -5.26 17.55 2.82
N ASP A 57 -4.35 16.60 2.95
CA ASP A 57 -3.28 16.37 2.00
C ASP A 57 -3.55 15.08 1.21
N GLU A 58 -3.02 15.02 -0.01
CA GLU A 58 -3.15 13.89 -0.94
C GLU A 58 -2.73 12.57 -0.27
N HIS A 59 -1.74 12.62 0.62
CA HIS A 59 -1.28 11.48 1.40
C HIS A 59 -2.35 10.89 2.31
N LEU A 60 -3.16 11.73 2.96
CA LEU A 60 -4.21 11.31 3.89
C LEU A 60 -5.39 10.69 3.14
N ILE A 61 -5.76 11.28 2.00
CA ILE A 61 -6.76 10.72 1.09
C ILE A 61 -6.31 9.36 0.56
N ASN A 62 -5.07 9.27 0.08
CA ASN A 62 -4.51 8.04 -0.45
C ASN A 62 -4.36 6.96 0.63
N LEU A 63 -3.98 7.33 1.86
CA LEU A 63 -3.94 6.41 3.01
C LEU A 63 -5.31 5.76 3.25
N VAL A 64 -6.38 6.57 3.27
CA VAL A 64 -7.75 6.06 3.44
C VAL A 64 -8.14 5.20 2.24
N LEU A 65 -7.74 5.57 1.02
CA LEU A 65 -7.97 4.78 -0.18
C LEU A 65 -7.27 3.41 -0.10
N PHE A 66 -6.00 3.37 0.32
CA PHE A 66 -5.25 2.13 0.49
C PHE A 66 -5.86 1.24 1.57
N LEU A 67 -6.32 1.81 2.69
CA LEU A 67 -7.05 1.06 3.72
C LEU A 67 -8.38 0.54 3.19
N PHE A 68 -9.12 1.35 2.43
CA PHE A 68 -10.37 0.93 1.81
C PHE A 68 -10.14 -0.22 0.82
N LEU A 69 -9.09 -0.15 0.00
CA LEU A 69 -8.69 -1.22 -0.90
C LEU A 69 -8.17 -2.46 -0.16
N ALA A 70 -7.50 -2.31 0.98
CA ALA A 70 -7.07 -3.42 1.83
C ALA A 70 -8.26 -4.16 2.47
N LEU A 71 -9.29 -3.41 2.87
CA LEU A 71 -10.51 -3.93 3.49
C LEU A 71 -11.49 -4.46 2.44
N SER A 72 -11.45 -3.92 1.23
CA SER A 72 -12.25 -4.39 0.10
C SER A 72 -11.67 -5.71 -0.43
N ASP A 73 -12.53 -6.70 -0.63
CA ASP A 73 -12.20 -7.99 -1.29
C ASP A 73 -11.96 -7.80 -2.81
N SER A 74 -11.60 -6.59 -3.28
CA SER A 74 -11.47 -6.22 -4.69
C SER A 74 -10.40 -7.06 -5.42
N GLY A 75 -9.34 -7.47 -4.72
CA GLY A 75 -8.32 -8.39 -5.24
C GLY A 75 -8.83 -9.79 -5.59
N ARG A 76 -10.00 -10.20 -5.05
CA ARG A 76 -10.55 -11.54 -5.26
C ARG A 76 -11.25 -11.70 -6.61
N TYR A 77 -11.63 -10.59 -7.26
CA TYR A 77 -12.47 -10.60 -8.46
C TYR A 77 -11.71 -10.21 -9.74
N ILE A 78 -10.62 -9.45 -9.65
CA ILE A 78 -9.91 -8.90 -10.80
C ILE A 78 -8.42 -9.25 -10.68
N GLY A 79 -8.00 -10.40 -11.26
CA GLY A 79 -6.58 -10.84 -11.29
C GLY A 79 -6.32 -12.31 -10.93
N LEU A 80 -5.05 -12.65 -10.65
CA LEU A 80 -4.60 -13.97 -10.15
C LEU A 80 -4.95 -14.19 -8.66
N GLY A 81 -5.64 -13.23 -8.02
CA GLY A 81 -6.03 -13.30 -6.61
C GLY A 81 -6.90 -14.50 -6.26
N ASN A 82 -7.72 -15.01 -7.20
CA ASN A 82 -8.47 -16.25 -6.98
C ASN A 82 -7.54 -17.50 -6.97
N TRP A 83 -6.48 -17.52 -7.79
CA TRP A 83 -5.47 -18.57 -7.76
C TRP A 83 -4.65 -18.51 -6.48
N TRP A 84 -4.25 -17.30 -6.05
CA TRP A 84 -3.55 -17.06 -4.78
C TRP A 84 -4.38 -17.45 -3.56
N SER A 85 -5.67 -17.07 -3.53
CA SER A 85 -6.63 -17.45 -2.49
C SER A 85 -6.87 -18.96 -2.41
N ASN A 86 -6.58 -19.71 -3.47
CA ASN A 86 -6.69 -21.17 -3.48
C ASN A 86 -5.41 -21.89 -3.02
N LEU A 87 -4.29 -21.18 -2.80
CA LEU A 87 -3.13 -21.81 -2.16
C LEU A 87 -3.46 -22.18 -0.71
N LYS A 88 -3.15 -23.42 -0.33
CA LYS A 88 -3.35 -23.96 1.03
C LYS A 88 -2.71 -23.07 2.13
N VAL A 89 -1.63 -22.36 1.81
CA VAL A 89 -0.96 -21.44 2.73
C VAL A 89 -1.82 -20.19 2.99
N VAL A 90 -2.46 -19.64 1.95
CA VAL A 90 -3.33 -18.46 2.02
C VAL A 90 -4.68 -18.81 2.65
N GLN A 91 -5.18 -20.03 2.42
CA GLN A 91 -6.36 -20.54 3.13
C GLN A 91 -6.09 -20.78 4.62
N ARG A 92 -4.87 -21.20 4.98
CA ARG A 92 -4.46 -21.40 6.37
C ARG A 92 -4.25 -20.07 7.12
N TYR A 93 -3.80 -19.01 6.43
CA TYR A 93 -3.62 -17.69 7.00
C TYR A 93 -4.50 -16.65 6.28
N GLY A 94 -5.72 -16.44 6.81
CA GLY A 94 -6.70 -15.51 6.22
C GLY A 94 -6.24 -14.03 6.13
N PHE A 95 -5.11 -13.67 6.73
CA PHE A 95 -4.48 -12.35 6.56
C PHE A 95 -3.69 -12.22 5.23
N LEU A 96 -3.29 -13.33 4.61
CA LEU A 96 -2.54 -13.37 3.35
C LEU A 96 -3.44 -13.24 2.10
N LYS A 97 -4.77 -13.22 2.29
CA LYS A 97 -5.75 -13.00 1.21
C LYS A 97 -5.62 -11.59 0.66
#